data_AF-A0A9E5BL70-F1
#
_entry.id   AF-A0A9E5BL70-F1
#
_cell.length_a   1.000
_cell.length_b   1.000
_cell.length_c   1.000
_cell.angle_alpha   90.00
_cell.angle_beta   90.00
_cell.angle_gamma   90.00
#
_symmetry.space_group_name_H-M   'P 1'
#
loop_
_entity.id
_entity.type
_entity.pdbx_description
1 polymer ?
#
loop_
_entity_poly.entity_id
_entity_poly.type
_entity_poly.pdbx_seq_one_letter_code
_entity_poly.pdbx_strand_id
1 'polypeptide(L)' 'EKALSAAFIRTEHYGTRSSTILRVRQDGNYEMVERRFDANGMIAHDVITGNLIGSAWANYSV' A
#
# COMPACT_ATOMS: atom_id res chain seq x y z
N GLU A 1 -3.18 3.95 26.24
CA GLU A 1 -4.15 3.15 25.47
C GLU A 1 -3.40 2.40 24.37
N LYS A 2 -3.54 1.08 24.28
CA LYS A 2 -2.78 0.25 23.32
C LYS A 2 -3.80 -0.35 22.34
N ALA A 3 -4.08 0.40 21.27
CA ALA A 3 -4.94 -0.07 20.21
C ALA A 3 -4.25 -1.25 19.52
N LEU A 4 -4.74 -2.46 19.84
CA LEU A 4 -4.30 -3.71 19.23
C LEU A 4 -4.57 -3.65 17.72
N SER A 5 -3.70 -4.31 16.96
CA SER A 5 -3.63 -4.31 15.50
C SER A 5 -4.91 -4.79 14.82
N ALA A 6 -5.93 -3.95 14.74
CA ALA A 6 -7.00 -4.13 13.78
C ALA A 6 -6.52 -3.56 12.43
N ALA A 7 -6.65 -4.34 11.35
CA ALA A 7 -6.32 -3.89 10.00
C ALA A 7 -7.04 -2.57 9.62
N PHE A 8 -8.16 -2.27 10.29
CA PHE A 8 -8.92 -1.04 10.15
C PHE A 8 -9.32 -0.51 11.54
N ILE A 9 -8.48 0.30 12.17
CA ILE A 9 -8.89 1.08 13.35
C ILE A 9 -9.65 2.30 12.82
N ARG A 10 -10.79 2.64 13.43
CA ARG A 10 -11.47 3.93 13.24
C ARG A 10 -11.96 4.42 14.59
N THR A 11 -11.37 5.50 15.06
CA THR A 11 -11.85 6.33 16.17
C THR A 11 -12.19 7.72 15.61
N GLU A 12 -12.74 8.59 16.45
CA GLU A 12 -13.06 9.98 16.08
C GLU A 12 -11.84 10.77 15.57
N HIS A 13 -10.63 10.43 16.03
CA HIS A 13 -9.41 11.17 15.73
C HIS A 13 -8.28 10.33 15.10
N TYR A 14 -8.41 9.00 15.06
CA TYR A 14 -7.35 8.11 14.61
C TYR A 14 -7.90 6.88 13.90
N GLY A 15 -7.23 6.43 12.84
CA GLY A 15 -7.60 5.22 12.15
C GLY A 15 -6.64 4.83 11.05
N THR A 16 -6.93 3.73 10.36
CA THR A 16 -6.18 3.30 9.16
C THR A 16 -6.36 4.35 8.07
N ARG A 17 -5.33 5.19 7.89
CA ARG A 17 -5.30 6.27 6.89
C ARG A 17 -4.89 5.79 5.50
N SER A 18 -4.38 4.56 5.38
CA SER A 18 -4.07 3.96 4.10
C SER A 18 -4.15 2.43 4.13
N SER A 19 -4.43 1.84 2.97
CA SER A 19 -4.31 0.40 2.71
C SER A 19 -3.35 0.18 1.55
N THR A 20 -2.39 -0.71 1.74
CA THR A 20 -1.38 -1.02 0.73
C THR A 20 -1.43 -2.51 0.39
N ILE A 21 -1.60 -2.82 -0.89
CA ILE A 21 -1.61 -4.19 -1.42
C ILE A 21 -0.42 -4.34 -2.34
N LEU A 22 0.42 -5.36 -2.10
CA LEU A 22 1.47 -5.78 -3.03
C LEU A 22 1.11 -7.15 -3.59
N ARG A 23 0.84 -7.22 -4.89
CA ARG A 23 0.64 -8.47 -5.63
C ARG A 23 1.90 -8.78 -6.42
N VAL A 24 2.51 -9.94 -6.17
CA VAL A 24 3.65 -10.45 -6.93
C VAL A 24 3.22 -11.72 -7.66
N ARG A 25 3.46 -11.77 -8.96
CA ARG A 25 3.21 -12.93 -9.81
C ARG A 25 4.47 -13.77 -9.95
N GLN A 26 4.31 -15.06 -10.28
CA GLN A 26 5.43 -15.99 -10.45
C GLN A 26 6.42 -15.55 -11.55
N ASP A 27 5.95 -14.82 -12.56
CA ASP A 27 6.76 -14.24 -13.65
C ASP A 27 7.50 -12.95 -13.24
N GLY A 28 7.47 -12.60 -11.95
CA GLY A 28 8.15 -11.44 -11.40
C GLY A 28 7.39 -10.13 -11.58
N ASN A 29 6.30 -10.10 -12.35
CA ASN A 29 5.49 -8.90 -12.46
C ASN A 29 4.85 -8.60 -11.11
N TYR A 30 4.95 -7.34 -10.68
CA TYR A 30 4.30 -6.88 -9.46
C TYR A 30 3.41 -5.67 -9.73
N GLU A 31 2.43 -5.52 -8.84
CA GLU A 31 1.56 -4.36 -8.73
C GLU A 31 1.42 -4.01 -7.25
N MET A 32 1.77 -2.78 -6.92
CA MET A 32 1.55 -2.18 -5.61
C MET A 32 0.44 -1.15 -5.74
N VAL A 33 -0.58 -1.28 -4.90
CA VAL A 33 -1.72 -0.37 -4.85
C VAL A 33 -1.78 0.24 -3.46
N GLU A 34 -1.67 1.55 -3.36
CA GLU A 34 -2.01 2.28 -2.15
C GLU A 34 -3.34 3.00 -2.32
N ARG A 35 -4.19 2.96 -1.29
CA ARG A 35 -5.36 3.83 -1.16
C ARG A 35 -5.27 4.56 0.16
N ARG A 36 -5.53 5.86 0.16
CA ARG A 36 -5.55 6.69 1.37
C ARG A 36 -6.97 7.15 1.67
N PHE A 37 -7.30 7.27 2.95
CA PHE A 37 -8.65 7.57 3.41
C PHE A 37 -8.66 8.68 4.46
N ASP A 38 -9.72 9.47 4.45
CA ASP A 38 -10.09 10.39 5.52
C ASP A 38 -11.50 10.08 6.05
N ALA A 39 -12.07 10.99 6.85
CA ALA A 39 -13.41 10.82 7.41
C ALA A 39 -14.54 10.77 6.35
N ASN A 40 -14.29 11.27 5.14
CA ASN A 40 -15.25 11.37 4.03
C ASN A 40 -15.07 10.26 2.98
N GLY A 41 -14.00 9.47 3.06
CA GLY A 41 -13.78 8.33 2.17
C GLY A 41 -12.36 8.28 1.61
N MET A 42 -12.20 7.75 0.39
CA MET A 42 -10.90 7.63 -0.27
C MET A 42 -10.45 8.98 -0.83
N ILE A 43 -9.24 9.41 -0.48
CA ILE A 43 -8.65 10.69 -0.89
C ILE A 43 -7.49 10.53 -1.88
N ALA A 44 -6.89 9.34 -1.98
CA ALA A 44 -5.85 9.07 -2.97
C ALA A 44 -5.81 7.59 -3.35
N HIS A 45 -5.32 7.33 -4.57
CA HIS A 45 -5.10 6.01 -5.12
C HIS A 45 -3.85 6.00 -6.01
N ASP A 46 -2.83 5.28 -5.58
CA ASP A 46 -1.57 5.15 -6.31
C ASP A 46 -1.37 3.70 -6.76
N VAL A 47 -0.92 3.53 -8.00
CA VAL A 47 -0.58 2.23 -8.58
C VAL A 47 0.85 2.28 -9.10
N ILE A 48 1.68 1.38 -8.59
CA ILE A 48 3.07 1.18 -9.02
C ILE A 48 3.18 -0.22 -9.58
N THR A 49 3.63 -0.35 -10.82
CA THR A 49 3.86 -1.65 -11.46
C THR A 49 5.31 -1.80 -11.85
N GLY A 50 5.82 -3.02 -11.83
CA GLY A 50 7.15 -3.32 -12.35
C GLY A 50 7.40 -4.81 -12.48
N ASN A 51 8.66 -5.18 -12.72
CA ASN A 51 9.08 -6.57 -12.78
C ASN A 51 10.32 -6.78 -11.88
N LEU A 52 10.24 -7.74 -10.96
CA LEU A 52 11.28 -8.07 -9.98
C LEU A 52 12.43 -8.91 -10.56
N ILE A 53 12.21 -9.59 -11.69
CA ILE A 53 13.16 -10.55 -12.27
C ILE A 53 13.95 -9.89 -13.42
N GLY A 54 13.36 -8.91 -14.11
CA GLY A 54 14.03 -8.05 -15.09
C GLY A 54 14.91 -6.97 -14.46
N SER A 55 14.90 -6.83 -13.13
CA SER A 55 15.53 -5.73 -12.39
C SER A 55 16.67 -6.15 -11.48
N ALA A 56 17.29 -7.33 -11.68
CA ALA A 56 18.42 -7.79 -10.85
C ALA A 56 19.61 -6.80 -10.76
N TRP A 57 19.56 -5.69 -11.50
CA TRP A 57 20.53 -4.59 -11.52
C TRP A 57 19.92 -3.17 -11.48
N ALA A 58 18.60 -3.01 -11.35
CA ALA A 58 18.00 -1.68 -11.35
C ALA A 58 17.96 -1.11 -9.93
N ASN A 59 19.01 -0.38 -9.56
CA ASN A 59 19.03 0.48 -8.38
C ASN A 59 17.98 1.60 -8.56
N TYR A 60 16.78 1.41 -8.03
CA TYR A 60 15.85 2.52 -7.85
C TYR A 60 16.29 3.29 -6.59
N SER A 61 17.13 4.30 -6.78
CA SER A 61 17.30 5.37 -5.79
C SER A 61 16.10 6.31 -5.88
N VAL A 62 15.39 6.47 -4.76
CA VAL A 62 14.47 7.60 -4.53
C VAL A 62 15.22 8.63 -3.70
#